data_AF-A0A9W8IDA8-F1
#
_entry.id   AF-A0A9W8IDA8-F1
#
_cell.length_a   1.000
_cell.length_b   1.000
_cell.length_c   1.000
_cell.angle_alpha   90.00
_cell.angle_beta   90.00
_cell.angle_gamma   90.00
#
_symmetry.space_group_name_H-M   'P 1'
#
loop_
_entity.id
_entity.type
_entity.pdbx_description
1 polymer ?
#
loop_
_entity_poly.entity_id
_entity_poly.type
_entity_poly.pdbx_seq_one_letter_code
_entity_poly.pdbx_strand_id
1 'polypeptide(L)'
;MGMTRRRQAITERVPTTPRKVVVYTDNLMTSNSARNSTASESGKEANSLGDTLNTALVISTSFRFDPELNMLEILDPYNPRNNIEVKGISNYKVSVKLFILPAASDVNNRPAPLYVKQALTCLKKQLGSVLIDEFFVSFADMPSPSQTSSSSQPRPKQAEYSHHTQGNELFANGGSSSRSSSSSSSSSSSSSSNSSSNRQSQKSSSGETKSGSSNEAEECDMKRYSKVWRMINRLRKEGDVAKIGICDVSRAQLEHLCGHTNVVPDMVQVRINDDMADDETDESLSQQRSVEDLREFAQLHDISIRTHSDSDVMLSNATFQALAADYKINERFPTTEVPPEGYKIDLMRPRWVANYSVTIRNRGLVANRGYIVMASSDCVLDPNRVSRNIYEN
;
A
#
# COMPACT_ATOMS: atom_id res chain seq x y z
N MET A 1 -28.14 55.50 3.15
CA MET A 1 -26.87 54.83 2.77
C MET A 1 -27.07 53.32 2.83
N GLY A 2 -27.39 52.69 1.71
CA GLY A 2 -27.54 51.23 1.63
C GLY A 2 -26.23 50.59 1.19
N MET A 3 -25.56 49.85 2.08
CA MET A 3 -24.37 49.08 1.73
C MET A 3 -24.77 47.89 0.85
N THR A 4 -24.50 48.01 -0.45
CA THR A 4 -24.61 46.90 -1.39
C THR A 4 -23.45 45.93 -1.15
N ARG A 5 -23.74 44.77 -0.54
CA ARG A 5 -22.76 43.67 -0.45
C ARG A 5 -22.43 43.20 -1.86
N ARG A 6 -21.21 43.51 -2.32
CA ARG A 6 -20.59 42.92 -3.51
C ARG A 6 -20.52 41.40 -3.29
N ARG A 7 -21.41 40.64 -3.93
CA ARG A 7 -21.22 39.21 -4.14
C ARG A 7 -19.93 39.04 -4.94
N GLN A 8 -18.95 38.35 -4.38
CA GLN A 8 -17.77 37.93 -5.12
C GLN A 8 -18.24 37.03 -6.26
N ALA A 9 -17.84 37.38 -7.48
CA ALA A 9 -18.08 36.55 -8.65
C ALA A 9 -17.29 35.25 -8.48
N ILE A 10 -18.02 34.14 -8.28
CA ILE A 10 -17.47 32.79 -8.38
C ILE A 10 -17.13 32.60 -9.85
N THR A 11 -15.84 32.58 -10.18
CA THR A 11 -15.38 32.22 -11.53
C THR A 11 -15.81 30.78 -11.83
N GLU A 12 -16.71 30.62 -12.80
CA GLU A 12 -17.21 29.39 -13.41
C GLU A 12 -16.11 28.62 -14.16
N ARG A 13 -15.11 28.09 -13.45
CA ARG A 13 -14.47 26.86 -13.92
C ARG A 13 -15.16 25.73 -13.18
N VAL A 14 -16.03 25.00 -13.88
CA VAL A 14 -16.58 23.73 -13.39
C VAL A 14 -15.39 22.93 -12.86
N PRO A 15 -15.34 22.60 -11.56
CA PRO A 15 -14.21 21.88 -11.01
C PRO A 15 -14.08 20.57 -11.77
N THR A 16 -12.95 20.36 -12.45
CA THR A 16 -12.61 19.06 -13.00
C THR A 16 -12.46 18.13 -11.80
N THR A 17 -13.46 17.30 -11.57
CA THR A 17 -13.47 16.33 -10.48
C THR A 17 -12.26 15.41 -10.63
N PRO A 18 -11.44 15.30 -9.58
CA PRO A 18 -10.08 14.80 -9.71
C PRO A 18 -10.07 13.28 -9.86
N ARG A 19 -9.19 12.78 -10.71
CA ARG A 19 -8.82 11.34 -10.75
C ARG A 19 -8.05 10.88 -9.51
N LYS A 20 -7.84 11.77 -8.54
CA LYS A 20 -6.99 11.55 -7.36
C LYS A 20 -7.75 11.96 -6.11
N VAL A 21 -7.73 11.12 -5.11
CA VAL A 21 -8.22 11.43 -3.77
C VAL A 21 -7.07 11.24 -2.78
N VAL A 22 -6.99 12.16 -1.81
CA VAL A 22 -6.20 11.96 -0.60
C VAL A 22 -7.13 11.98 0.59
N VAL A 23 -6.92 11.03 1.49
CA VAL A 23 -7.63 10.94 2.76
C VAL A 23 -6.62 11.14 3.89
N TYR A 24 -6.89 12.10 4.76
CA TYR A 24 -6.10 12.37 5.97
C TYR A 24 -6.82 11.75 7.16
N THR A 25 -6.25 10.73 7.79
CA THR A 25 -6.87 10.11 8.97
C THR A 25 -6.57 10.91 10.24
N ASP A 26 -7.41 10.73 11.26
CA ASP A 26 -7.21 11.32 12.59
C ASP A 26 -5.90 10.84 13.25
N ASN A 27 -5.52 11.55 14.31
CA ASN A 27 -4.63 11.06 15.34
C ASN A 27 -5.20 9.77 15.94
N LEU A 28 -4.56 8.65 15.62
CA LEU A 28 -4.94 7.32 16.09
C LEU A 28 -4.99 7.23 17.62
N MET A 29 -4.29 8.12 18.33
CA MET A 29 -4.31 8.20 19.79
C MET A 29 -5.62 8.76 20.37
N THR A 30 -6.37 9.56 19.61
CA THR A 30 -7.63 10.19 20.06
C THR A 30 -8.87 9.57 19.42
N SER A 31 -8.71 8.92 18.27
CA SER A 31 -9.80 8.27 17.56
C SER A 31 -10.42 7.11 18.36
N ASN A 32 -11.73 6.87 18.19
CA ASN A 32 -12.43 5.72 18.78
C ASN A 32 -11.87 4.37 18.30
N SER A 33 -11.13 4.34 17.20
CA SER A 33 -10.40 3.16 16.70
C SER A 33 -9.42 2.58 17.74
N ALA A 34 -8.81 3.40 18.61
CA ALA A 34 -7.97 2.89 19.70
C ALA A 34 -8.77 2.32 20.89
N ARG A 35 -10.05 2.65 21.03
CA ARG A 35 -10.90 2.20 22.15
C ARG A 35 -11.56 0.84 21.91
N ASN A 36 -11.68 0.41 20.64
CA ASN A 36 -12.41 -0.80 20.26
C ASN A 36 -11.53 -1.93 19.67
N SER A 37 -10.21 -1.77 19.59
CA SER A 37 -9.35 -2.76 18.92
C SER A 37 -8.93 -3.91 19.85
N THR A 38 -9.77 -4.94 19.95
CA THR A 38 -9.31 -6.34 20.12
C THR A 38 -8.84 -6.94 18.79
N ALA A 39 -8.89 -6.18 17.70
CA ALA A 39 -8.39 -6.57 16.38
C ALA A 39 -6.85 -6.58 16.36
N SER A 40 -6.30 -7.62 15.72
CA SER A 40 -4.89 -7.75 15.37
C SER A 40 -4.34 -6.48 14.70
N GLU A 41 -3.05 -6.19 14.87
CA GLU A 41 -2.43 -4.96 14.33
C GLU A 41 -2.68 -4.72 12.84
N SER A 42 -2.92 -5.79 12.06
CA SER A 42 -3.17 -5.78 10.60
C SER A 42 -4.48 -5.11 10.14
N GLY A 43 -5.31 -4.58 11.03
CA GLY A 43 -6.59 -3.92 10.69
C GLY A 43 -6.71 -2.45 11.09
N LYS A 44 -5.72 -1.89 11.80
CA LYS A 44 -5.82 -0.53 12.37
C LYS A 44 -5.94 0.54 11.29
N GLU A 45 -5.22 0.40 10.20
CA GLU A 45 -5.17 1.31 9.05
C GLU A 45 -6.54 1.41 8.37
N ALA A 46 -7.11 0.26 7.99
CA ALA A 46 -8.38 0.19 7.29
C ALA A 46 -9.53 0.74 8.15
N ASN A 47 -9.52 0.44 9.44
CA ASN A 47 -10.51 0.96 10.39
C ASN A 47 -10.39 2.49 10.52
N SER A 48 -9.18 3.01 10.70
CA SER A 48 -8.96 4.47 10.80
C SER A 48 -9.39 5.22 9.53
N LEU A 49 -9.17 4.60 8.36
CA LEU A 49 -9.61 5.13 7.08
C LEU A 49 -11.14 5.11 6.96
N GLY A 50 -11.78 4.00 7.35
CA GLY A 50 -13.24 3.88 7.38
C GLY A 50 -13.90 4.89 8.31
N ASP A 51 -13.38 5.05 9.53
CA ASP A 51 -13.85 6.05 10.50
C ASP A 51 -13.77 7.48 9.93
N THR A 52 -12.64 7.79 9.28
CA THR A 52 -12.42 9.09 8.63
C THR A 52 -13.41 9.31 7.49
N LEU A 53 -13.59 8.31 6.61
CA LEU A 53 -14.51 8.40 5.48
C LEU A 53 -15.96 8.54 5.95
N ASN A 54 -16.37 7.78 6.97
CA ASN A 54 -17.70 7.91 7.57
C ASN A 54 -17.92 9.33 8.09
N THR A 55 -16.98 9.82 8.90
CA THR A 55 -17.12 11.13 9.53
C THR A 55 -17.06 12.26 8.51
N ALA A 56 -16.14 12.22 7.57
CA ALA A 56 -15.95 13.25 6.57
C ALA A 56 -17.06 13.26 5.50
N LEU A 57 -17.54 12.10 5.04
CA LEU A 57 -18.48 12.03 3.91
C LEU A 57 -19.95 11.88 4.32
N VAL A 58 -20.22 11.30 5.49
CA VAL A 58 -21.59 11.07 5.98
C VAL A 58 -21.99 12.11 7.01
N ILE A 59 -21.11 12.41 7.97
CA ILE A 59 -21.47 13.24 9.14
C ILE A 59 -21.21 14.73 8.90
N SER A 60 -20.04 15.11 8.38
CA SER A 60 -19.54 16.49 8.45
C SER A 60 -19.31 17.19 7.11
N THR A 61 -19.36 16.46 5.98
CA THR A 61 -19.00 16.98 4.64
C THR A 61 -17.63 17.67 4.59
N SER A 62 -16.63 17.08 5.27
CA SER A 62 -15.28 17.61 5.40
C SER A 62 -14.39 17.16 4.24
N PHE A 63 -14.60 17.76 3.07
CA PHE A 63 -13.76 17.55 1.90
C PHE A 63 -13.59 18.85 1.10
N ARG A 64 -12.48 18.96 0.37
CA ARG A 64 -12.20 20.09 -0.52
C ARG A 64 -11.42 19.66 -1.75
N PHE A 65 -11.52 20.42 -2.82
CA PHE A 65 -10.68 20.24 -3.99
C PHE A 65 -9.42 21.07 -3.86
N ASP A 66 -8.26 20.44 -4.01
CA ASP A 66 -6.98 21.11 -4.14
C ASP A 66 -6.63 21.31 -5.63
N PRO A 67 -6.70 22.54 -6.16
CA PRO A 67 -6.38 22.81 -7.56
C PRO A 67 -4.88 22.66 -7.86
N GLU A 68 -3.98 22.79 -6.89
CA GLU A 68 -2.53 22.68 -7.12
C GLU A 68 -2.13 21.23 -7.41
N LEU A 69 -2.72 20.29 -6.68
CA LEU A 69 -2.47 18.85 -6.85
C LEU A 69 -3.48 18.17 -7.77
N ASN A 70 -4.53 18.88 -8.22
CA ASN A 70 -5.70 18.34 -8.91
C ASN A 70 -6.23 17.10 -8.18
N MET A 71 -6.59 17.28 -6.90
CA MET A 71 -6.84 16.20 -5.96
C MET A 71 -7.99 16.55 -5.01
N LEU A 72 -8.84 15.56 -4.72
CA LEU A 72 -9.88 15.70 -3.70
C LEU A 72 -9.25 15.37 -2.35
N GLU A 73 -9.24 16.34 -1.44
CA GLU A 73 -8.80 16.16 -0.07
C GLU A 73 -10.01 15.85 0.80
N ILE A 74 -10.04 14.65 1.37
CA ILE A 74 -10.98 14.26 2.43
C ILE A 74 -10.25 14.46 3.75
N LEU A 75 -10.73 15.43 4.52
CA LEU A 75 -10.11 15.87 5.76
C LEU A 75 -10.87 15.27 6.93
N ASP A 76 -10.17 14.83 7.96
CA ASP A 76 -10.81 14.54 9.22
C ASP A 76 -11.41 15.83 9.83
N PRO A 77 -12.73 15.91 10.08
CA PRO A 77 -13.38 17.08 10.68
C PRO A 77 -12.94 17.35 12.11
N TYR A 78 -12.46 16.35 12.85
CA TYR A 78 -11.98 16.55 14.22
C TYR A 78 -10.53 17.05 14.27
N ASN A 79 -9.85 16.99 13.13
CA ASN A 79 -8.45 17.38 13.03
C ASN A 79 -8.15 18.07 11.68
N PRO A 80 -8.85 19.18 11.36
CA PRO A 80 -8.83 19.73 10.00
C PRO A 80 -7.44 20.22 9.57
N ARG A 81 -6.56 20.56 10.53
CA ARG A 81 -5.09 20.67 10.41
C ARG A 81 -4.48 20.63 11.82
N ASN A 82 -3.73 19.59 12.14
CA ASN A 82 -2.93 19.54 13.35
C ASN A 82 -1.68 20.41 13.14
N ASN A 83 -1.88 21.73 13.06
CA ASN A 83 -0.78 22.68 13.21
C ASN A 83 -0.26 22.49 14.62
N ILE A 84 0.75 21.65 14.77
CA ILE A 84 1.55 21.58 16.00
C ILE A 84 2.00 23.02 16.21
N GLU A 85 1.43 23.70 17.21
CA GLU A 85 1.64 25.13 17.39
C GLU A 85 3.15 25.42 17.35
N VAL A 86 3.53 26.30 16.42
CA VAL A 86 4.91 26.67 16.06
C VAL A 86 5.73 27.17 17.26
N LYS A 87 5.09 27.40 18.41
CA LYS A 87 5.73 27.78 19.67
C LYS A 87 6.32 26.56 20.39
N GLY A 88 7.43 26.04 19.85
CA GLY A 88 8.21 24.97 20.50
C GLY A 88 8.71 23.85 19.60
N ILE A 89 8.77 24.05 18.28
CA ILE A 89 9.14 23.04 17.25
C ILE A 89 10.44 22.28 17.59
N SER A 90 11.33 22.83 18.40
CA SER A 90 12.56 22.15 18.85
C SER A 90 12.31 20.87 19.64
N ASN A 91 11.11 20.65 20.19
CA ASN A 91 10.83 19.54 21.09
C ASN A 91 10.11 18.37 20.41
N TYR A 92 9.76 18.45 19.13
CA TYR A 92 9.11 17.34 18.43
C TYR A 92 10.10 16.63 17.51
N LYS A 93 9.90 15.32 17.36
CA LYS A 93 10.55 14.48 16.38
C LYS A 93 9.48 13.88 15.48
N VAL A 94 9.57 14.17 14.18
CA VAL A 94 8.65 13.67 13.15
C VAL A 94 9.32 12.54 12.39
N SER A 95 8.70 11.36 12.41
CA SER A 95 9.10 10.20 11.65
C SER A 95 7.99 9.84 10.67
N VAL A 96 8.37 9.55 9.42
CA VAL A 96 7.45 9.22 8.33
C VAL A 96 7.93 7.95 7.66
N LYS A 97 7.01 7.04 7.39
CA LYS A 97 7.22 5.88 6.52
C LYS A 97 6.25 5.95 5.34
N LEU A 98 6.81 6.09 4.14
CA LEU A 98 6.07 6.11 2.88
C LEU A 98 6.04 4.70 2.29
N PHE A 99 4.86 4.10 2.24
CA PHE A 99 4.60 2.84 1.57
C PHE A 99 4.17 3.11 0.14
N ILE A 100 4.97 2.68 -0.83
CA ILE A 100 4.64 2.68 -2.25
C ILE A 100 3.93 1.35 -2.56
N LEU A 101 2.65 1.43 -2.89
CA LEU A 101 1.79 0.25 -3.07
C LEU A 101 1.89 -0.32 -4.49
N PRO A 102 1.46 -1.57 -4.75
CA PRO A 102 1.66 -2.21 -6.05
C PRO A 102 1.03 -1.44 -7.22
N ALA A 103 -0.09 -0.75 -6.99
CA ALA A 103 -0.72 0.06 -8.02
C ALA A 103 0.05 1.35 -8.35
N ALA A 104 1.07 1.75 -7.60
CA ALA A 104 1.88 2.94 -7.89
C ALA A 104 2.85 2.76 -9.06
N SER A 105 3.07 1.53 -9.50
CA SER A 105 4.03 1.24 -10.55
C SER A 105 3.42 1.47 -11.94
N ASP A 106 4.23 2.01 -12.86
CA ASP A 106 3.85 2.15 -14.27
C ASP A 106 3.86 0.80 -15.02
N VAL A 107 3.59 0.83 -16.32
CA VAL A 107 3.63 -0.37 -17.20
C VAL A 107 4.98 -1.09 -17.21
N ASN A 108 6.07 -0.44 -16.78
CA ASN A 108 7.42 -1.00 -16.65
C ASN A 108 7.76 -1.35 -15.20
N ASN A 109 6.75 -1.46 -14.35
CA ASN A 109 6.86 -1.73 -12.92
C ASN A 109 7.74 -0.72 -12.15
N ARG A 110 7.71 0.56 -12.57
CA ARG A 110 8.48 1.65 -11.95
C ARG A 110 7.56 2.58 -11.16
N PRO A 111 7.81 2.80 -9.86
CA PRO A 111 7.04 3.77 -9.10
C PRO A 111 7.42 5.21 -9.48
N ALA A 112 6.42 6.09 -9.49
CA ALA A 112 6.63 7.48 -9.84
C ALA A 112 7.34 8.26 -8.71
N PRO A 113 8.46 8.95 -8.97
CA PRO A 113 9.13 9.79 -7.97
C PRO A 113 8.27 10.98 -7.50
N LEU A 114 7.22 11.32 -8.25
CA LEU A 114 6.24 12.34 -7.88
C LEU A 114 5.52 11.99 -6.57
N TYR A 115 5.33 10.71 -6.26
CA TYR A 115 4.63 10.28 -5.05
C TYR A 115 5.36 10.71 -3.78
N VAL A 116 6.69 10.75 -3.80
CA VAL A 116 7.49 11.27 -2.68
C VAL A 116 7.18 12.74 -2.42
N LYS A 117 7.15 13.55 -3.50
CA LYS A 117 6.82 14.98 -3.39
C LYS A 117 5.39 15.19 -2.93
N GLN A 118 4.44 14.45 -3.48
CA GLN A 118 3.04 14.54 -3.09
C GLN A 118 2.85 14.19 -1.61
N ALA A 119 3.42 13.09 -1.15
CA ALA A 119 3.37 12.69 0.25
C ALA A 119 3.97 13.78 1.17
N LEU A 120 5.13 14.34 0.80
CA LEU A 120 5.75 15.44 1.54
C LEU A 120 4.85 16.69 1.59
N THR A 121 4.24 17.08 0.47
CA THR A 121 3.31 18.21 0.40
C THR A 121 2.09 17.97 1.30
N CYS A 122 1.50 16.77 1.27
CA CYS A 122 0.40 16.39 2.15
C CYS A 122 0.80 16.43 3.62
N LEU A 123 1.99 15.93 3.97
CA LEU A 123 2.51 15.96 5.34
C LEU A 123 2.72 17.39 5.84
N LYS A 124 3.33 18.26 5.03
CA LYS A 124 3.51 19.69 5.38
C LYS A 124 2.18 20.43 5.51
N LYS A 125 1.16 20.05 4.75
CA LYS A 125 -0.21 20.58 4.91
C LYS A 125 -0.86 20.10 6.21
N GLN A 126 -0.60 18.86 6.62
CA GLN A 126 -1.20 18.24 7.80
C GLN A 126 -0.54 18.67 9.11
N LEU A 127 0.79 18.71 9.13
CA LEU A 127 1.60 18.98 10.33
C LEU A 127 2.12 20.43 10.42
N GLY A 128 1.97 21.20 9.34
CA GLY A 128 2.57 22.52 9.19
C GLY A 128 3.99 22.46 8.62
N SER A 129 4.69 23.61 8.64
CA SER A 129 6.08 23.72 8.20
C SER A 129 7.04 23.13 9.25
N VAL A 130 7.05 21.80 9.35
CA VAL A 130 7.90 21.04 10.27
C VAL A 130 8.97 20.29 9.48
N LEU A 131 10.19 20.25 10.03
CA LEU A 131 11.26 19.40 9.51
C LEU A 131 10.92 17.93 9.77
N ILE A 132 11.02 17.09 8.75
CA ILE A 132 10.90 15.63 8.94
C ILE A 132 12.24 15.11 9.41
N ASP A 133 12.33 14.65 10.66
CA ASP A 133 13.58 14.11 11.20
C ASP A 133 13.98 12.80 10.50
N GLU A 134 13.00 11.95 10.19
CA GLU A 134 13.24 10.62 9.62
C GLU A 134 12.21 10.29 8.55
N PHE A 135 12.67 9.98 7.34
CA PHE A 135 11.81 9.59 6.22
C PHE A 135 12.23 8.23 5.68
N PHE A 136 11.40 7.22 5.92
CA PHE A 136 11.57 5.87 5.40
C PHE A 136 10.73 5.66 4.15
N VAL A 137 11.21 4.83 3.22
CA VAL A 137 10.43 4.33 2.10
C VAL A 137 10.35 2.80 2.16
N SER A 138 9.17 2.27 1.87
CA SER A 138 8.90 0.83 1.69
C SER A 138 8.25 0.63 0.33
N PHE A 139 8.64 -0.45 -0.35
CA PHE A 139 8.13 -0.81 -1.67
C PHE A 139 7.42 -2.16 -1.56
N ALA A 140 6.11 -2.18 -1.82
CA ALA A 140 5.30 -3.38 -1.64
C ALA A 140 5.62 -4.52 -2.63
N ASP A 141 6.30 -4.19 -3.73
CA ASP A 141 6.69 -5.11 -4.79
C ASP A 141 8.17 -5.51 -4.71
N MET A 142 8.87 -5.11 -3.64
CA MET A 142 10.23 -5.56 -3.36
C MET A 142 10.15 -6.88 -2.60
N PRO A 143 10.81 -7.96 -3.07
CA PRO A 143 10.76 -9.24 -2.40
C PRO A 143 11.40 -9.11 -1.01
N SER A 144 10.64 -9.49 0.01
CA SER A 144 11.14 -9.54 1.39
C SER A 144 12.28 -10.56 1.48
N PRO A 145 13.34 -10.31 2.28
CA PRO A 145 14.41 -11.27 2.54
C PRO A 145 13.92 -12.62 3.10
N SER A 146 12.68 -12.70 3.59
CA SER A 146 12.07 -13.94 4.10
C SER A 146 11.33 -14.78 3.05
N GLN A 147 11.19 -14.33 1.79
CA GLN A 147 10.37 -15.02 0.77
C GLN A 147 11.17 -15.93 -0.19
N THR A 148 12.45 -16.20 0.07
CA THR A 148 13.32 -16.96 -0.84
C THR A 148 13.13 -18.48 -0.83
N SER A 149 12.15 -19.03 -0.10
CA SER A 149 11.79 -20.45 -0.17
C SER A 149 10.28 -20.63 -0.31
N SER A 150 9.86 -21.10 -1.49
CA SER A 150 8.53 -21.68 -1.80
C SER A 150 7.34 -20.73 -2.05
N SER A 151 7.27 -20.10 -3.22
CA SER A 151 5.98 -19.95 -3.93
C SER A 151 6.16 -19.63 -5.43
N SER A 152 6.42 -20.64 -6.23
CA SER A 152 6.09 -20.58 -7.66
C SER A 152 4.56 -20.63 -7.82
N GLN A 153 3.88 -19.49 -7.70
CA GLN A 153 2.52 -19.35 -8.22
C GLN A 153 2.58 -19.16 -9.75
N PRO A 154 1.86 -19.98 -10.54
CA PRO A 154 1.78 -19.76 -11.98
C PRO A 154 0.97 -18.49 -12.27
N ARG A 155 1.48 -17.66 -13.19
CA ARG A 155 0.74 -16.55 -13.81
C ARG A 155 -0.68 -16.99 -14.17
N PRO A 156 -1.72 -16.19 -13.90
CA PRO A 156 -3.07 -16.51 -14.37
C PRO A 156 -3.08 -16.46 -15.90
N LYS A 157 -3.24 -17.62 -16.53
CA LYS A 157 -3.63 -17.70 -17.94
C LYS A 157 -5.04 -17.14 -18.05
N GLN A 158 -5.23 -16.21 -18.97
CA GLN A 158 -6.53 -15.70 -19.37
C GLN A 158 -7.42 -16.89 -19.76
N ALA A 159 -8.53 -17.08 -19.05
CA ALA A 159 -9.53 -18.07 -19.41
C ALA A 159 -10.38 -17.51 -20.55
N GLU A 160 -10.24 -18.11 -21.73
CA GLU A 160 -11.19 -17.98 -22.83
C GLU A 160 -12.54 -18.55 -22.40
N TYR A 161 -13.55 -17.70 -22.30
CA TYR A 161 -14.94 -18.11 -22.17
C TYR A 161 -15.45 -18.53 -23.55
N SER A 162 -15.65 -19.84 -23.75
CA SER A 162 -16.41 -20.37 -24.88
C SER A 162 -17.86 -20.62 -24.45
N HIS A 163 -18.79 -19.97 -25.13
CA HIS A 163 -20.23 -20.21 -25.00
C HIS A 163 -20.58 -21.62 -25.51
N HIS A 164 -21.29 -22.40 -24.68
CA HIS A 164 -22.09 -23.51 -25.18
C HIS A 164 -23.50 -23.43 -24.62
N THR A 165 -24.45 -23.30 -25.55
CA THR A 165 -25.88 -23.18 -25.33
C THR A 165 -26.51 -24.56 -25.42
N GLN A 166 -27.26 -24.96 -24.39
CA GLN A 166 -28.32 -25.98 -24.38
C GLN A 166 -29.05 -25.76 -23.04
N GLY A 167 -30.33 -25.42 -22.93
CA GLY A 167 -31.47 -25.84 -23.73
C GLY A 167 -32.08 -27.10 -23.12
N ASN A 168 -32.85 -26.97 -22.02
CA ASN A 168 -34.14 -27.64 -21.86
C ASN A 168 -34.89 -27.30 -20.57
N GLU A 169 -36.20 -27.34 -20.72
CA GLU A 169 -37.27 -26.89 -19.85
C GLU A 169 -37.71 -27.90 -18.76
N LEU A 170 -38.50 -27.36 -17.82
CA LEU A 170 -39.65 -27.95 -17.11
C LEU A 170 -39.41 -29.12 -16.13
N PHE A 171 -39.74 -28.90 -14.85
CA PHE A 171 -41.01 -29.35 -14.26
C PHE A 171 -41.26 -28.71 -12.89
N ALA A 172 -42.54 -28.44 -12.62
CA ALA A 172 -43.09 -27.83 -11.42
C ALA A 172 -43.42 -28.86 -10.32
N ASN A 173 -43.46 -28.37 -9.08
CA ASN A 173 -44.21 -28.79 -7.87
C ASN A 173 -43.32 -28.48 -6.65
N GLY A 174 -43.71 -27.82 -5.57
CA GLY A 174 -45.01 -27.65 -4.95
C GLY A 174 -44.84 -28.01 -3.46
N GLY A 175 -45.27 -27.14 -2.53
CA GLY A 175 -45.58 -27.53 -1.15
C GLY A 175 -44.58 -27.18 -0.04
N SER A 176 -44.83 -26.03 0.59
CA SER A 176 -45.03 -25.81 2.05
C SER A 176 -44.31 -26.60 3.16
N SER A 177 -44.07 -25.83 4.24
CA SER A 177 -44.05 -26.17 5.69
C SER A 177 -42.73 -26.60 6.38
N SER A 178 -42.20 -25.63 7.15
CA SER A 178 -42.04 -25.61 8.62
C SER A 178 -41.19 -26.65 9.38
N ARG A 179 -40.55 -26.10 10.44
CA ARG A 179 -40.05 -26.69 11.70
C ARG A 179 -38.55 -26.99 11.83
N SER A 180 -37.90 -26.06 12.52
CA SER A 180 -37.10 -26.21 13.76
C SER A 180 -36.58 -27.59 14.20
N SER A 181 -35.37 -27.49 14.78
CA SER A 181 -34.82 -28.15 15.97
C SER A 181 -33.79 -29.29 15.79
N SER A 182 -32.57 -28.91 16.20
CA SER A 182 -31.71 -29.55 17.22
C SER A 182 -30.96 -30.86 16.96
N SER A 183 -29.66 -30.75 17.26
CA SER A 183 -28.85 -31.61 18.15
C SER A 183 -28.25 -32.93 17.62
N SER A 184 -26.93 -32.87 17.47
CA SER A 184 -25.88 -33.65 18.15
C SER A 184 -25.68 -35.15 17.91
N SER A 185 -24.38 -35.48 17.88
CA SER A 185 -23.71 -36.75 18.24
C SER A 185 -23.84 -37.88 17.20
N SER A 186 -22.87 -38.76 16.97
CA SER A 186 -21.46 -38.94 17.34
C SER A 186 -21.01 -40.24 16.64
N SER A 187 -19.69 -40.44 16.46
CA SER A 187 -19.01 -41.76 16.28
C SER A 187 -19.38 -42.60 15.02
N SER A 188 -18.53 -43.37 14.35
CA SER A 188 -17.15 -43.83 14.55
C SER A 188 -16.74 -44.70 13.34
N SER A 189 -15.44 -44.68 13.01
CA SER A 189 -14.58 -45.80 12.56
C SER A 189 -15.01 -46.76 11.43
N SER A 190 -14.15 -46.88 10.41
CA SER A 190 -13.48 -48.11 9.93
C SER A 190 -12.81 -47.83 8.56
N SER A 191 -11.48 -47.69 8.49
CA SER A 191 -10.50 -48.74 8.14
C SER A 191 -10.78 -49.47 6.82
N SER A 192 -9.95 -49.23 5.79
CA SER A 192 -9.15 -50.29 5.14
C SER A 192 -8.20 -49.75 4.07
N SER A 193 -6.97 -50.22 4.21
CA SER A 193 -5.82 -50.32 3.31
C SER A 193 -6.09 -50.56 1.82
N ASN A 194 -5.23 -50.00 0.96
CA ASN A 194 -4.51 -50.82 -0.01
C ASN A 194 -3.17 -50.22 -0.43
N SER A 195 -2.14 -51.04 -0.23
CA SER A 195 -0.76 -50.92 -0.68
C SER A 195 -0.65 -51.12 -2.19
N SER A 196 0.35 -50.53 -2.85
CA SER A 196 1.25 -51.25 -3.79
C SER A 196 2.34 -50.34 -4.36
N SER A 197 3.55 -50.82 -4.14
CA SER A 197 4.86 -50.31 -4.53
C SER A 197 5.09 -50.37 -6.05
N ASN A 198 5.93 -49.47 -6.59
CA ASN A 198 6.95 -49.93 -7.54
C ASN A 198 8.20 -49.04 -7.54
N ARG A 199 9.34 -49.68 -7.26
CA ARG A 199 10.71 -49.16 -7.41
C ARG A 199 11.21 -49.63 -8.78
N GLN A 200 11.90 -48.77 -9.55
CA GLN A 200 13.23 -49.13 -10.04
C GLN A 200 14.00 -47.95 -10.66
N SER A 201 15.28 -47.95 -10.30
CA SER A 201 16.36 -47.03 -10.61
C SER A 201 16.89 -47.18 -12.04
N GLN A 202 17.49 -46.12 -12.59
CA GLN A 202 18.64 -46.23 -13.50
C GLN A 202 19.50 -44.94 -13.49
N LYS A 203 20.76 -45.11 -13.89
CA LYS A 203 21.97 -44.38 -13.46
C LYS A 203 22.59 -43.61 -14.65
N SER A 204 23.32 -42.53 -14.31
CA SER A 204 24.44 -41.87 -15.01
C SER A 204 24.22 -41.16 -16.37
N SER A 205 24.49 -39.85 -16.42
CA SER A 205 25.65 -39.30 -17.15
C SER A 205 25.87 -37.81 -16.86
N SER A 206 27.13 -37.42 -16.95
CA SER A 206 27.78 -36.13 -16.76
C SER A 206 27.25 -35.00 -17.65
N GLY A 207 27.12 -33.80 -17.07
CA GLY A 207 26.99 -32.55 -17.81
C GLY A 207 27.14 -31.36 -16.87
N GLU A 208 28.31 -30.74 -16.89
CA GLU A 208 28.53 -29.42 -16.28
C GLU A 208 27.56 -28.42 -16.93
N THR A 209 26.68 -27.83 -16.12
CA THR A 209 25.89 -26.66 -16.54
C THR A 209 26.09 -25.55 -15.52
N LYS A 210 26.70 -24.47 -16.03
CA LYS A 210 26.97 -23.20 -15.36
C LYS A 210 25.75 -22.74 -14.54
N SER A 211 25.97 -22.61 -13.24
CA SER A 211 25.20 -21.74 -12.36
C SER A 211 25.38 -20.30 -12.81
N GLY A 212 24.39 -19.75 -13.50
CA GLY A 212 24.42 -18.39 -14.01
C GLY A 212 23.03 -18.02 -14.52
N SER A 213 22.08 -17.79 -13.62
CA SER A 213 20.77 -17.24 -13.98
C SER A 213 19.96 -16.61 -12.84
N SER A 214 20.46 -16.52 -11.60
CA SER A 214 19.73 -15.87 -10.49
C SER A 214 20.08 -14.38 -10.32
N ASN A 215 21.35 -14.01 -10.53
CA ASN A 215 21.82 -12.68 -10.12
C ASN A 215 21.46 -11.54 -11.10
N GLU A 216 21.40 -11.81 -12.42
CA GLU A 216 21.08 -10.75 -13.41
C GLU A 216 19.63 -10.28 -13.34
N ALA A 217 18.70 -11.17 -12.95
CA ALA A 217 17.28 -10.84 -12.83
C ALA A 217 16.99 -9.94 -11.62
N GLU A 218 17.65 -10.20 -10.49
CA GLU A 218 17.56 -9.35 -9.28
C GLU A 218 18.30 -8.01 -9.47
N GLU A 219 19.41 -8.00 -10.19
CA GLU A 219 20.17 -6.78 -10.51
C GLU A 219 19.37 -5.80 -11.39
N CYS A 220 18.58 -6.30 -12.35
CA CYS A 220 17.68 -5.47 -13.15
C CYS A 220 16.53 -4.88 -12.32
N ASP A 221 16.17 -5.52 -11.19
CA ASP A 221 15.00 -5.15 -10.40
C ASP A 221 15.25 -3.86 -9.60
N MET A 222 16.41 -3.68 -8.94
CA MET A 222 16.64 -2.48 -8.10
C MET A 222 16.74 -1.17 -8.86
N LYS A 223 17.10 -1.22 -10.14
CA LYS A 223 17.19 -0.02 -10.98
C LYS A 223 15.87 0.73 -11.08
N ARG A 224 14.72 0.04 -10.94
CA ARG A 224 13.38 0.63 -11.04
C ARG A 224 13.09 1.65 -9.93
N TYR A 225 13.66 1.46 -8.74
CA TYR A 225 13.48 2.36 -7.59
C TYR A 225 14.46 3.53 -7.58
N SER A 226 15.48 3.52 -8.44
CA SER A 226 16.55 4.53 -8.45
C SER A 226 16.05 5.97 -8.57
N LYS A 227 14.95 6.22 -9.29
CA LYS A 227 14.36 7.56 -9.43
C LYS A 227 13.71 8.03 -8.14
N VAL A 228 12.98 7.15 -7.46
CA VAL A 228 12.35 7.42 -6.15
C VAL A 228 13.43 7.69 -5.11
N TRP A 229 14.44 6.82 -5.04
CA TRP A 229 15.53 6.95 -4.08
C TRP A 229 16.35 8.25 -4.27
N ARG A 230 16.65 8.61 -5.52
CA ARG A 230 17.28 9.91 -5.84
C ARG A 230 16.40 11.10 -5.45
N MET A 231 15.08 10.99 -5.58
CA MET A 231 14.16 12.04 -5.14
C MET A 231 14.21 12.22 -3.62
N ILE A 232 14.21 11.12 -2.86
CA ILE A 232 14.33 11.16 -1.39
C ILE A 232 15.67 11.79 -0.96
N ASN A 233 16.78 11.44 -1.61
CA ASN A 233 18.07 12.07 -1.35
C ASN A 233 18.08 13.57 -1.66
N ARG A 234 17.36 13.99 -2.71
CA ARG A 234 17.22 15.39 -3.05
C ARG A 234 16.52 16.16 -1.92
N LEU A 235 15.46 15.59 -1.33
CA LEU A 235 14.78 16.19 -0.17
C LEU A 235 15.72 16.32 1.04
N ARG A 236 16.59 15.33 1.28
CA ARG A 236 17.63 15.41 2.31
C ARG A 236 18.61 16.56 2.06
N LYS A 237 19.09 16.69 0.82
CA LYS A 237 20.01 17.77 0.43
C LYS A 237 19.38 19.16 0.48
N GLU A 238 18.08 19.26 0.19
CA GLU A 238 17.31 20.51 0.27
C GLU A 238 16.94 20.87 1.73
N GLY A 239 17.21 19.99 2.70
CA GLY A 239 16.94 20.23 4.12
C GLY A 239 15.48 20.01 4.54
N ASP A 240 14.66 19.43 3.66
CA ASP A 240 13.26 19.08 3.95
C ASP A 240 13.14 17.84 4.85
N VAL A 241 14.16 16.98 4.80
CA VAL A 241 14.27 15.74 5.58
C VAL A 241 15.67 15.67 6.19
N ALA A 242 15.78 15.38 7.49
CA ALA A 242 17.08 15.28 8.15
C ALA A 242 17.79 13.95 7.87
N LYS A 243 17.06 12.83 7.95
CA LYS A 243 17.58 11.48 7.68
C LYS A 243 16.67 10.68 6.78
N ILE A 244 17.26 9.93 5.86
CA ILE A 244 16.54 9.05 4.93
C ILE A 244 16.81 7.60 5.27
N GLY A 245 15.80 6.75 5.09
CA GLY A 245 15.93 5.33 5.28
C GLY A 245 15.08 4.50 4.35
N ILE A 246 15.32 3.21 4.36
CA ILE A 246 14.61 2.22 3.56
C ILE A 246 14.20 1.03 4.44
N CYS A 247 13.06 0.42 4.15
CA CYS A 247 12.52 -0.70 4.90
C CYS A 247 12.65 -2.02 4.15
N ASP A 248 12.78 -3.10 4.91
CA ASP A 248 12.63 -4.50 4.48
C ASP A 248 13.50 -4.89 3.27
N VAL A 249 14.74 -4.38 3.26
CA VAL A 249 15.76 -4.70 2.24
C VAL A 249 16.74 -5.74 2.76
N SER A 250 17.15 -6.65 1.88
CA SER A 250 18.34 -7.48 2.05
C SER A 250 19.63 -6.69 1.80
N ARG A 251 20.76 -7.26 2.23
CA ARG A 251 22.09 -6.71 1.93
C ARG A 251 22.32 -6.51 0.43
N ALA A 252 22.03 -7.54 -0.38
CA ALA A 252 22.24 -7.48 -1.83
C ALA A 252 21.39 -6.37 -2.48
N GLN A 253 20.11 -6.28 -2.13
CA GLN A 253 19.23 -5.22 -2.64
C GLN A 253 19.73 -3.83 -2.26
N LEU A 254 20.21 -3.65 -1.03
CA LEU A 254 20.77 -2.40 -0.55
C LEU A 254 22.07 -2.03 -1.30
N GLU A 255 22.98 -2.98 -1.48
CA GLU A 255 24.21 -2.82 -2.27
C GLU A 255 23.90 -2.40 -3.71
N HIS A 256 22.97 -3.10 -4.36
CA HIS A 256 22.54 -2.76 -5.73
C HIS A 256 21.90 -1.37 -5.79
N LEU A 257 21.01 -1.01 -4.86
CA LEU A 257 20.38 0.30 -4.84
C LEU A 257 21.42 1.42 -4.64
N CYS A 258 22.38 1.21 -3.74
CA CYS A 258 23.49 2.13 -3.50
C CYS A 258 24.36 2.27 -4.75
N GLY A 259 24.74 1.17 -5.41
CA GLY A 259 25.55 1.17 -6.63
C GLY A 259 24.87 1.90 -7.80
N HIS A 260 23.55 1.74 -7.96
CA HIS A 260 22.79 2.40 -9.02
C HIS A 260 22.57 3.91 -8.81
N THR A 261 22.66 4.38 -7.56
CA THR A 261 22.27 5.76 -7.22
C THR A 261 23.41 6.59 -6.66
N ASN A 262 24.48 5.96 -6.16
CA ASN A 262 25.52 6.57 -5.34
C ASN A 262 24.93 7.27 -4.09
N VAL A 263 23.86 6.72 -3.53
CA VAL A 263 23.19 7.25 -2.34
C VAL A 263 23.08 6.16 -1.29
N VAL A 264 23.83 6.33 -0.20
CA VAL A 264 23.75 5.50 1.00
C VAL A 264 22.63 6.05 1.92
N PRO A 265 21.72 5.20 2.43
CA PRO A 265 20.73 5.60 3.44
C PRO A 265 21.40 5.90 4.79
N ASP A 266 20.79 6.76 5.59
CA ASP A 266 21.24 6.97 6.97
C ASP A 266 20.75 5.83 7.89
N MET A 267 19.67 5.16 7.49
CA MET A 267 18.99 4.16 8.30
C MET A 267 18.38 3.03 7.45
N VAL A 268 18.34 1.84 8.01
CA VAL A 268 17.60 0.69 7.46
C VAL A 268 16.65 0.16 8.52
N GLN A 269 15.44 -0.19 8.12
CA GLN A 269 14.43 -0.75 8.99
C GLN A 269 14.11 -2.19 8.57
N VAL A 270 14.13 -3.11 9.53
CA VAL A 270 13.85 -4.53 9.31
C VAL A 270 12.65 -4.94 10.15
N ARG A 271 11.75 -5.74 9.59
CA ARG A 271 10.62 -6.30 10.31
C ARG A 271 11.04 -7.26 11.43
N ILE A 272 10.39 -7.18 12.58
CA ILE A 272 10.41 -8.25 13.59
C ILE A 272 9.20 -9.14 13.31
N ASN A 273 9.44 -10.43 13.10
CA ASN A 273 8.39 -11.43 13.16
C ASN A 273 8.38 -12.00 14.59
N ASP A 274 7.22 -12.07 15.24
CA ASP A 274 7.10 -12.61 16.62
C ASP A 274 7.53 -14.09 16.72
N ASP A 275 7.59 -14.81 15.60
CA ASP A 275 8.07 -16.20 15.52
C ASP A 275 9.60 -16.35 15.77
N MET A 276 10.32 -15.23 15.94
CA MET A 276 11.76 -15.19 16.21
C MET A 276 12.14 -15.62 17.63
N ALA A 277 11.15 -15.90 18.50
CA ALA A 277 11.41 -16.07 19.93
C ALA A 277 11.92 -17.47 20.30
N ASP A 278 11.41 -18.58 19.73
CA ASP A 278 11.63 -19.89 20.36
C ASP A 278 11.77 -21.10 19.42
N ASP A 279 11.63 -20.97 18.10
CA ASP A 279 11.70 -22.11 17.16
C ASP A 279 12.98 -22.09 16.32
N GLU A 280 13.91 -23.04 16.59
CA GLU A 280 15.09 -23.36 15.76
C GLU A 280 14.67 -24.05 14.45
N THR A 281 13.87 -23.37 13.64
CA THR A 281 13.57 -23.81 12.27
C THR A 281 14.64 -23.30 11.30
N ASP A 282 14.86 -24.02 10.21
CA ASP A 282 15.81 -23.64 9.16
C ASP A 282 15.51 -22.24 8.58
N GLU A 283 14.24 -21.82 8.56
CA GLU A 283 13.84 -20.48 8.08
C GLU A 283 14.28 -19.37 9.05
N SER A 284 14.09 -19.54 10.36
CA SER A 284 14.55 -18.58 11.39
C SER A 284 16.07 -18.36 11.32
N LEU A 285 16.86 -19.43 11.15
CA LEU A 285 18.31 -19.36 11.02
C LEU A 285 18.75 -18.64 9.74
N SER A 286 18.07 -18.87 8.63
CA SER A 286 18.36 -18.18 7.36
C SER A 286 18.07 -16.68 7.45
N GLN A 287 16.97 -16.31 8.11
CA GLN A 287 16.59 -14.92 8.30
C GLN A 287 17.51 -14.21 9.30
N GLN A 288 17.91 -14.88 10.38
CA GLN A 288 18.94 -14.37 11.29
C GLN A 288 20.27 -14.11 10.59
N ARG A 289 20.74 -15.04 9.74
CA ARG A 289 21.97 -14.85 8.95
C ARG A 289 21.84 -13.67 8.00
N SER A 290 20.72 -13.54 7.29
CA SER A 290 20.49 -12.39 6.40
C SER A 290 20.50 -11.05 7.13
N VAL A 291 20.00 -11.01 8.37
CA VAL A 291 20.04 -9.80 9.21
C VAL A 291 21.47 -9.49 9.67
N GLU A 292 22.26 -10.52 9.98
CA GLU A 292 23.66 -10.33 10.38
C GLU A 292 24.54 -9.84 9.22
N ASP A 293 24.37 -10.39 8.01
CA ASP A 293 25.05 -9.92 6.80
C ASP A 293 24.73 -8.44 6.52
N LEU A 294 23.47 -8.04 6.74
CA LEU A 294 23.02 -6.66 6.60
C LEU A 294 23.63 -5.76 7.69
N ARG A 295 23.83 -6.26 8.92
CA ARG A 295 24.48 -5.54 10.02
C ARG A 295 25.94 -5.22 9.72
N GLU A 296 26.69 -6.17 9.18
CA GLU A 296 28.08 -5.94 8.79
C GLU A 296 28.18 -4.82 7.74
N PHE A 297 27.36 -4.89 6.69
CA PHE A 297 27.30 -3.86 5.65
C PHE A 297 26.91 -2.50 6.24
N ALA A 298 25.90 -2.48 7.11
CA ALA A 298 25.44 -1.25 7.74
C ALA A 298 26.52 -0.62 8.63
N GLN A 299 27.28 -1.42 9.39
CA GLN A 299 28.38 -0.93 10.21
C GLN A 299 29.51 -0.33 9.37
N LEU A 300 29.85 -0.96 8.24
CA LEU A 300 30.88 -0.46 7.32
C LEU A 300 30.51 0.91 6.72
N HIS A 301 29.22 1.17 6.52
CA HIS A 301 28.71 2.36 5.86
C HIS A 301 28.05 3.38 6.82
N ASP A 302 28.20 3.22 8.13
CA ASP A 302 27.59 4.06 9.18
C ASP A 302 26.05 4.19 9.05
N ILE A 303 25.40 3.08 8.71
CA ILE A 303 23.95 2.97 8.55
C ILE A 303 23.34 2.46 9.86
N SER A 304 22.35 3.18 10.39
CA SER A 304 21.64 2.74 11.61
C SER A 304 20.56 1.72 11.27
N ILE A 305 20.68 0.49 11.80
CA ILE A 305 19.63 -0.52 11.70
C ILE A 305 18.60 -0.35 12.81
N ARG A 306 17.32 -0.48 12.45
CA ARG A 306 16.18 -0.42 13.36
C ARG A 306 15.18 -1.51 13.04
N THR A 307 14.27 -1.74 13.98
CA THR A 307 13.19 -2.70 13.82
C THR A 307 11.82 -2.04 13.73
N HIS A 308 10.85 -2.73 13.13
CA HIS A 308 9.43 -2.34 13.15
C HIS A 308 8.50 -3.56 13.12
N SER A 309 7.23 -3.33 13.48
CA SER A 309 6.15 -4.32 13.45
C SER A 309 5.04 -3.98 12.44
N ASP A 310 5.30 -3.06 11.49
CA ASP A 310 4.32 -2.72 10.46
C ASP A 310 3.90 -3.96 9.64
N SER A 311 2.62 -4.00 9.25
CA SER A 311 2.04 -5.07 8.42
C SER A 311 2.72 -5.17 7.04
N ASP A 312 2.81 -6.40 6.52
CA ASP A 312 3.33 -6.67 5.16
C ASP A 312 2.44 -6.04 4.08
N VAL A 313 1.14 -5.98 4.33
CA VAL A 313 0.16 -5.33 3.46
C VAL A 313 -0.45 -4.15 4.20
N MET A 314 0.07 -2.95 3.94
CA MET A 314 -0.39 -1.71 4.58
C MET A 314 -1.85 -1.36 4.24
N LEU A 315 -2.20 -1.45 2.96
CA LEU A 315 -3.56 -1.22 2.48
C LEU A 315 -3.76 -1.95 1.14
N SER A 316 -4.52 -3.04 1.15
CA SER A 316 -4.78 -3.80 -0.07
C SER A 316 -5.75 -3.05 -1.00
N ASN A 317 -5.64 -3.31 -2.31
CA ASN A 317 -6.62 -2.81 -3.28
C ASN A 317 -8.04 -3.26 -2.91
N ALA A 318 -8.23 -4.51 -2.50
CA ALA A 318 -9.56 -5.04 -2.15
C ALA A 318 -10.17 -4.29 -0.95
N THR A 319 -9.38 -4.05 0.09
CA THR A 319 -9.80 -3.29 1.28
C THR A 319 -10.18 -1.86 0.92
N PHE A 320 -9.35 -1.17 0.13
CA PHE A 320 -9.66 0.19 -0.31
C PHE A 320 -10.91 0.23 -1.20
N GLN A 321 -11.10 -0.73 -2.11
CA GLN A 321 -12.30 -0.78 -2.97
C GLN A 321 -13.57 -0.99 -2.15
N ALA A 322 -13.53 -1.86 -1.13
CA ALA A 322 -14.66 -2.06 -0.23
C ALA A 322 -15.05 -0.74 0.46
N LEU A 323 -14.07 -0.04 1.05
CA LEU A 323 -14.30 1.27 1.66
C LEU A 323 -14.81 2.32 0.65
N ALA A 324 -14.22 2.36 -0.55
CA ALA A 324 -14.63 3.30 -1.58
C ALA A 324 -16.07 3.05 -2.07
N ALA A 325 -16.50 1.78 -2.10
CA ALA A 325 -17.87 1.39 -2.41
C ALA A 325 -18.84 1.74 -1.28
N ASP A 326 -18.52 1.37 -0.04
CA ASP A 326 -19.35 1.61 1.15
C ASP A 326 -19.66 3.10 1.34
N TYR A 327 -18.65 3.96 1.14
CA TYR A 327 -18.80 5.41 1.25
C TYR A 327 -19.10 6.11 -0.08
N LYS A 328 -19.32 5.33 -1.15
CA LYS A 328 -19.74 5.81 -2.48
C LYS A 328 -18.82 6.90 -3.04
N ILE A 329 -17.50 6.77 -2.87
CA ILE A 329 -16.52 7.81 -3.27
C ILE A 329 -16.65 8.10 -4.78
N ASN A 330 -16.70 7.06 -5.61
CA ASN A 330 -16.79 7.22 -7.07
C ASN A 330 -18.12 7.84 -7.53
N GLU A 331 -19.23 7.57 -6.83
CA GLU A 331 -20.55 8.13 -7.14
C GLU A 331 -20.67 9.59 -6.66
N ARG A 332 -20.10 9.90 -5.50
CA ARG A 332 -20.13 11.26 -4.91
C ARG A 332 -19.22 12.23 -5.64
N PHE A 333 -18.11 11.73 -6.18
CA PHE A 333 -17.10 12.53 -6.86
C PHE A 333 -16.82 11.96 -8.27
N PRO A 334 -17.82 11.95 -9.16
CA PRO A 334 -17.65 11.39 -10.49
C PRO A 334 -16.67 12.24 -11.29
N THR A 335 -15.65 11.65 -11.89
CA THR A 335 -14.72 12.39 -12.76
C THR A 335 -15.48 13.00 -13.96
N THR A 336 -15.18 14.27 -14.23
CA THR A 336 -15.69 15.08 -15.35
C THR A 336 -14.68 15.13 -16.51
N GLU A 337 -13.47 14.60 -16.30
CA GLU A 337 -12.51 14.39 -17.38
C GLU A 337 -13.05 13.33 -18.34
N VAL A 338 -13.16 13.70 -19.60
CA VAL A 338 -13.53 12.76 -20.66
C VAL A 338 -12.32 11.83 -20.90
N PRO A 339 -12.47 10.50 -20.75
CA PRO A 339 -11.39 9.59 -21.08
C PRO A 339 -11.07 9.68 -22.59
N PRO A 340 -9.83 9.37 -23.01
CA PRO A 340 -9.51 9.28 -24.43
C PRO A 340 -10.48 8.37 -25.17
N GLU A 341 -10.69 8.61 -26.46
CA GLU A 341 -11.59 7.80 -27.26
C GLU A 341 -11.20 6.32 -27.21
N GLY A 342 -12.19 5.45 -26.96
CA GLY A 342 -11.95 4.01 -26.77
C GLY A 342 -11.44 3.63 -25.38
N TYR A 343 -11.38 4.56 -24.43
CA TYR A 343 -11.03 4.29 -23.03
C TYR A 343 -12.20 4.62 -22.09
N LYS A 344 -12.20 3.95 -20.93
CA LYS A 344 -13.04 4.25 -19.77
C LYS A 344 -12.17 4.53 -18.55
N ILE A 345 -12.73 5.24 -17.58
CA ILE A 345 -12.07 5.48 -16.30
C ILE A 345 -12.20 4.22 -15.45
N ASP A 346 -11.06 3.80 -14.88
CA ASP A 346 -10.98 2.66 -14.00
C ASP A 346 -11.32 3.01 -12.55
N LEU A 347 -11.52 2.00 -11.70
CA LEU A 347 -11.74 2.18 -10.27
C LEU A 347 -10.49 2.77 -9.60
N MET A 348 -10.71 3.63 -8.58
CA MET A 348 -9.63 4.23 -7.81
C MET A 348 -8.82 3.18 -7.06
N ARG A 349 -7.50 3.16 -7.23
CA ARG A 349 -6.60 2.27 -6.50
C ARG A 349 -5.67 3.07 -5.58
N PRO A 350 -5.40 2.58 -4.36
CA PRO A 350 -4.44 3.21 -3.47
C PRO A 350 -3.04 3.09 -4.09
N ARG A 351 -2.33 4.21 -4.19
CA ARG A 351 -0.98 4.29 -4.76
C ARG A 351 0.06 4.37 -3.66
N TRP A 352 -0.19 5.15 -2.62
CA TRP A 352 0.72 5.23 -1.49
C TRP A 352 -0.01 5.50 -0.18
N VAL A 353 0.63 5.08 0.90
CA VAL A 353 0.24 5.38 2.28
C VAL A 353 1.43 5.99 2.98
N ALA A 354 1.25 7.15 3.60
CA ALA A 354 2.25 7.73 4.49
C ALA A 354 1.78 7.53 5.94
N ASN A 355 2.52 6.72 6.70
CA ASN A 355 2.38 6.61 8.16
C ASN A 355 3.30 7.64 8.79
N TYR A 356 2.75 8.57 9.58
CA TYR A 356 3.54 9.56 10.29
C TYR A 356 3.34 9.43 11.80
N SER A 357 4.40 9.71 12.54
CA SER A 357 4.40 9.79 13.99
C SER A 357 5.17 11.02 14.44
N VAL A 358 4.57 11.77 15.37
CA VAL A 358 5.11 12.95 15.99
C VAL A 358 5.30 12.62 17.47
N THR A 359 6.55 12.63 17.90
CA THR A 359 6.93 12.27 19.27
C THR A 359 7.57 13.46 19.97
N ILE A 360 7.38 13.58 21.27
CA ILE A 360 8.07 14.59 22.08
C ILE A 360 9.48 14.09 22.38
N ARG A 361 10.49 14.83 21.91
CA ARG A 361 11.91 14.58 22.16
C ARG A 361 12.15 14.43 23.66
N ASN A 362 13.01 13.49 24.03
CA ASN A 362 13.41 13.18 25.41
C ASN A 362 12.28 12.74 26.35
N ARG A 363 11.07 12.48 25.84
CA ARG A 363 9.94 11.98 26.65
C ARG A 363 9.34 10.69 26.14
N GLY A 364 9.63 10.30 24.89
CA GLY A 364 9.08 9.08 24.29
C GLY A 364 7.56 9.11 24.11
N LEU A 365 6.90 10.24 24.36
CA LEU A 365 5.45 10.38 24.25
C LEU A 365 5.06 10.70 22.81
N VAL A 366 4.11 9.94 22.27
CA VAL A 366 3.51 10.20 20.96
C VAL A 366 2.48 11.31 21.11
N ALA A 367 2.71 12.44 20.44
CA ALA A 367 1.80 13.57 20.40
C ALA A 367 0.75 13.41 19.30
N ASN A 368 1.14 12.86 18.15
CA ASN A 368 0.25 12.63 17.02
C ASN A 368 0.75 11.44 16.19
N ARG A 369 -0.15 10.57 15.76
CA ARG A 369 0.15 9.49 14.81
C ARG A 369 -1.02 9.32 13.86
N GLY A 370 -0.78 9.22 12.56
CA GLY A 370 -1.85 9.05 11.59
C GLY A 370 -1.36 8.55 10.25
N TYR A 371 -2.32 8.37 9.35
CA TYR A 371 -2.10 7.92 7.98
C TYR A 371 -2.59 8.98 6.99
N ILE A 372 -1.87 9.07 5.88
CA ILE A 372 -2.33 9.80 4.70
C ILE A 372 -2.35 8.80 3.55
N VAL A 373 -3.53 8.62 2.94
CA VAL A 373 -3.73 7.66 1.86
C VAL A 373 -4.01 8.42 0.58
N MET A 374 -3.25 8.15 -0.49
CA MET A 374 -3.56 8.65 -1.83
C MET A 374 -4.02 7.51 -2.73
N ALA A 375 -5.15 7.71 -3.38
CA ALA A 375 -5.65 6.81 -4.40
C ALA A 375 -5.92 7.57 -5.71
N SER A 376 -5.79 6.87 -6.82
CA SER A 376 -6.11 7.44 -8.13
C SER A 376 -6.70 6.42 -9.10
N SER A 377 -7.43 6.93 -10.09
CA SER A 377 -7.95 6.14 -11.21
C SER A 377 -7.08 6.29 -12.46
N ASP A 378 -6.91 5.19 -13.20
CA ASP A 378 -6.28 5.19 -14.52
C ASP A 378 -7.36 5.22 -15.63
N CYS A 379 -6.94 5.45 -16.88
CA CYS A 379 -7.76 5.12 -18.04
C CYS A 379 -7.42 3.72 -18.54
N VAL A 380 -8.44 2.91 -18.78
CA VAL A 380 -8.31 1.56 -19.34
C VAL A 380 -9.11 1.46 -20.64
N LEU A 381 -8.65 0.63 -21.57
CA LEU A 381 -9.37 0.41 -22.83
C LEU A 381 -10.81 -0.03 -22.55
N ASP A 382 -11.76 0.56 -23.27
CA ASP A 382 -13.17 0.18 -23.23
C ASP A 382 -13.39 -0.98 -24.20
N PRO A 383 -13.52 -2.23 -23.71
CA PRO A 383 -13.67 -3.40 -24.58
C PRO A 383 -14.91 -3.30 -25.48
N ASN A 384 -15.93 -2.51 -25.09
CA ASN A 384 -17.16 -2.34 -25.86
C ASN A 384 -17.00 -1.38 -27.05
N ARG A 385 -15.92 -0.58 -27.09
CA ARG A 385 -15.62 0.35 -28.20
C ARG A 385 -14.58 -0.19 -29.17
N VAL A 386 -13.70 -1.09 -28.72
CA VAL A 386 -12.67 -1.72 -29.57
C VAL A 386 -13.30 -2.60 -30.67
N SER A 387 -14.43 -3.26 -30.38
CA SER A 387 -15.09 -4.18 -31.33
C SER A 387 -15.82 -3.52 -32.50
N ARG A 388 -16.00 -2.18 -32.50
CA ARG A 388 -16.69 -1.49 -33.62
C ARG A 388 -15.78 -1.18 -34.81
N ASN A 389 -14.47 -1.06 -34.60
CA ASN A 389 -13.53 -0.68 -35.66
C ASN A 389 -12.99 -1.87 -36.48
N ILE A 390 -13.44 -3.11 -36.21
CA ILE A 390 -12.98 -4.32 -36.93
C ILE A 390 -13.96 -4.72 -38.05
N TYR A 391 -15.17 -4.13 -38.11
CA TYR A 391 -16.17 -4.44 -39.14
C TYR A 391 -16.49 -3.26 -40.08
N GLU A 392 -15.77 -2.15 -39.96
CA GLU A 392 -15.82 -1.02 -40.89
C GLU A 392 -14.46 -0.90 -41.61
N ASN A 393 -14.20 -1.81 -42.55
CA ASN A 393 -13.28 -1.61 -43.68
C ASN A 393 -13.58 -2.62 -44.80
#